data_AF-A0A7Y2D237-F1
#
_entry.id   AF-A0A7Y2D237-F1
#
_cell.length_a   1.000
_cell.length_b   1.000
_cell.length_c   1.000
_cell.angle_alpha   90.00
_cell.angle_beta   90.00
_cell.angle_gamma   90.00
#
_symmetry.space_group_name_H-M   'P 1'
#
loop_
_entity.id
_entity.type
_entity.pdbx_description
1 polymer ?
#
loop_
_entity_poly.entity_id
_entity_poly.type
_entity_poly.pdbx_seq_one_letter_code
_entity_poly.pdbx_strand_id
1 'polypeptide(L)'
;MIKKKRGRRRPQSSWNISTNANDMPRARYVRIQLYGEQRILSLAEVEVFGSEPGTTPRPEDRCKALPGPGEAMIFSRPNYRGECGKFKYKDDPRYPYSVAAEFKDPRYFATSGITSPFYSIKVGSGIVVTLCTQKNLKGNCMELKRDSPILPGFSRGVQSVKIFPTNPKKYVSPITPNDDQVTACETRVHGGGCRKVGQGDYDFKGLTKQSLMIGKNVKVQIYFERNFYGTSRTISYTGRTQRTPKFKSMRVLSINESRVEDKFRRPAPTPIPASTPAPVATPTATPAPTPEQPKVVGFKTQPIGGEGYTGPDSSYKMCAKEGENCRYMGEVKIAYGVGEKFSIRTLNARRRENIRCTNANFGDPAPRLPKRCYIKLVKVVTVNHAPPSRDYTFCVDEPYRCNFNFIGTVAFGVNGYFAYKRGVERGITCNVESFGKDPAPGIPKKCYTKFERRWVRKKVAPNKSTKPSPPGSGYRVCATEGQSCRVQGTGTVAFGYSPTMGGFKYKRNVRGTIQCKAETFGAPKNFEKPRACYVKQN
;
A
#
# COMPACT_ATOMS: atom_id res chain seq x y z
N MET A 1 -15.89 -11.08 -46.53
CA MET A 1 -15.83 -11.77 -47.84
C MET A 1 -15.98 -10.72 -48.93
N ILE A 2 -15.02 -10.64 -49.86
CA ILE A 2 -15.09 -9.71 -51.00
C ILE A 2 -15.65 -10.49 -52.19
N LYS A 3 -16.85 -10.12 -52.68
CA LYS A 3 -17.36 -10.61 -53.96
C LYS A 3 -17.16 -9.55 -55.03
N LYS A 4 -16.61 -9.99 -56.17
CA LYS A 4 -16.27 -9.19 -57.34
C LYS A 4 -17.50 -9.00 -58.24
N LYS A 5 -17.92 -7.76 -58.49
CA LYS A 5 -18.84 -7.44 -59.60
C LYS A 5 -18.01 -7.27 -60.88
N ARG A 6 -18.42 -7.95 -61.97
CA ARG A 6 -17.70 -8.05 -63.24
C ARG A 6 -17.70 -6.71 -64.02
N GLY A 7 -16.52 -6.28 -64.44
CA GLY A 7 -16.27 -5.24 -65.45
C GLY A 7 -14.84 -5.37 -66.01
N ARG A 8 -14.68 -5.20 -67.33
CA ARG A 8 -13.61 -5.63 -68.27
C ARG A 8 -12.10 -5.45 -67.91
N ARG A 9 -11.34 -6.55 -68.20
CA ARG A 9 -9.92 -6.77 -68.68
C ARG A 9 -8.66 -6.16 -67.96
N ARG A 10 -7.95 -7.07 -67.22
CA ARG A 10 -6.48 -7.29 -66.90
C ARG A 10 -5.64 -6.20 -66.18
N PRO A 11 -4.55 -6.54 -65.41
CA PRO A 11 -3.97 -7.84 -65.08
C PRO A 11 -4.16 -8.27 -63.60
N GLN A 12 -3.91 -9.55 -63.32
CA GLN A 12 -4.07 -10.18 -62.01
C GLN A 12 -3.09 -9.61 -60.97
N SER A 13 -3.61 -9.12 -59.85
CA SER A 13 -2.93 -9.24 -58.55
C SER A 13 -3.90 -9.90 -57.57
N SER A 14 -3.66 -11.17 -57.29
CA SER A 14 -4.32 -11.91 -56.22
C SER A 14 -3.77 -11.44 -54.88
N TRP A 15 -4.62 -10.88 -54.03
CA TRP A 15 -4.28 -10.58 -52.64
C TRP A 15 -5.02 -11.56 -51.73
N ASN A 16 -4.29 -12.53 -51.17
CA ASN A 16 -4.81 -13.43 -50.15
C ASN A 16 -4.55 -12.81 -48.77
N ILE A 17 -5.62 -12.45 -48.06
CA ILE A 17 -5.57 -12.26 -46.60
C ILE A 17 -5.91 -13.61 -45.98
N SER A 18 -4.88 -14.32 -45.51
CA SER A 18 -5.03 -15.49 -44.66
C SER A 18 -5.32 -15.02 -43.23
N THR A 19 -6.55 -15.20 -42.76
CA THR A 19 -6.87 -15.17 -41.33
C THR A 19 -7.83 -16.31 -41.00
N ASN A 20 -7.51 -17.07 -39.96
CA ASN A 20 -8.35 -18.12 -39.40
C ASN A 20 -9.78 -17.61 -39.12
N ALA A 21 -10.78 -18.46 -39.34
CA ALA A 21 -12.21 -18.15 -39.33
C ALA A 21 -12.80 -17.64 -37.99
N ASN A 22 -11.99 -17.48 -36.93
CA ASN A 22 -12.44 -17.06 -35.60
C ASN A 22 -11.95 -15.69 -35.13
N ASP A 23 -11.21 -14.94 -35.95
CA ASP A 23 -10.74 -13.60 -35.56
C ASP A 23 -11.10 -12.55 -36.64
N MET A 24 -12.13 -11.76 -36.36
CA MET A 24 -12.61 -10.74 -37.29
C MET A 24 -11.75 -9.47 -37.09
N PRO A 25 -11.01 -8.99 -38.10
CA PRO A 25 -10.05 -7.90 -37.93
C PRO A 25 -10.77 -6.60 -37.58
N ARG A 26 -10.41 -6.02 -36.41
CA ARG A 26 -10.87 -4.69 -35.97
C ARG A 26 -9.77 -3.67 -36.26
N ALA A 27 -10.05 -2.66 -37.06
CA ALA A 27 -9.09 -1.61 -37.39
C ALA A 27 -9.76 -0.24 -37.43
N ARG A 28 -9.01 0.79 -37.04
CA ARG A 28 -9.45 2.20 -37.11
C ARG A 28 -9.07 2.86 -38.44
N TYR A 29 -8.08 2.30 -39.13
CA TYR A 29 -7.54 2.83 -40.37
C TYR A 29 -7.38 1.71 -41.38
N VAL A 30 -7.73 1.97 -42.63
CA VAL A 30 -7.39 1.13 -43.78
C VAL A 30 -6.27 1.82 -44.52
N ARG A 31 -5.09 1.20 -44.58
CA ARG A 31 -3.95 1.74 -45.30
C ARG A 31 -3.84 1.05 -46.65
N ILE A 32 -3.94 1.82 -47.74
CA ILE A 32 -3.67 1.36 -49.10
C ILE A 32 -2.30 1.92 -49.47
N GLN A 33 -1.33 1.04 -49.67
CA GLN A 33 0.05 1.42 -49.97
C GLN A 33 0.50 0.73 -51.25
N LEU A 34 1.01 1.52 -52.20
CA LEU A 34 1.61 1.04 -53.44
C LEU A 34 3.13 1.06 -53.25
N TYR A 35 3.77 -0.11 -53.36
CA TYR A 35 5.21 -0.26 -53.12
C TYR A 35 5.99 -0.20 -54.44
N GLY A 36 7.20 0.37 -54.41
CA GLY A 36 8.11 0.54 -55.55
C GLY A 36 8.40 2.01 -55.89
N GLU A 37 9.47 2.25 -56.65
CA GLU A 37 9.88 3.61 -57.07
C GLU A 37 9.15 4.06 -58.36
N GLN A 38 8.97 5.38 -58.51
CA GLN A 38 8.27 6.05 -59.63
C GLN A 38 6.83 5.55 -59.88
N ARG A 39 6.02 5.49 -58.83
CA ARG A 39 4.59 5.13 -58.95
C ARG A 39 3.68 6.28 -58.56
N ILE A 40 2.58 6.39 -59.29
CA ILE A 40 1.45 7.27 -58.95
C ILE A 40 0.28 6.36 -58.59
N LEU A 41 -0.19 6.44 -57.35
CA LEU A 41 -1.39 5.76 -56.90
C LEU A 41 -2.60 6.66 -57.18
N SER A 42 -3.46 6.25 -58.10
CA SER A 42 -4.75 6.89 -58.36
C SER A 42 -5.86 5.89 -58.03
N LEU A 43 -6.80 6.31 -57.18
CA LEU A 43 -7.93 5.50 -56.71
C LEU A 43 -9.21 6.22 -57.09
N ALA A 44 -10.04 5.58 -57.91
CA ALA A 44 -11.32 6.15 -58.33
C ALA A 44 -12.36 6.10 -57.20
N GLU A 45 -12.41 5.00 -56.45
CA GLU A 45 -13.33 4.81 -55.33
C GLU A 45 -12.79 3.74 -54.37
N VAL A 46 -13.01 3.93 -53.07
CA VAL A 46 -12.66 2.95 -52.02
C VAL A 46 -13.80 2.87 -51.02
N GLU A 47 -14.60 1.81 -51.11
CA GLU A 47 -15.66 1.52 -50.16
C GLU A 47 -15.22 0.47 -49.15
N VAL A 48 -15.30 0.80 -47.86
CA VAL A 48 -14.96 -0.10 -46.76
C VAL A 48 -16.25 -0.56 -46.08
N PHE A 49 -16.63 -1.80 -46.32
CA PHE A 49 -17.84 -2.38 -45.73
C PHE A 49 -17.57 -3.05 -44.39
N GLY A 50 -18.33 -2.66 -43.37
CA GLY A 50 -18.32 -3.24 -42.04
C GLY A 50 -19.38 -2.60 -41.14
N SER A 51 -19.63 -3.19 -39.98
CA SER A 51 -20.42 -2.57 -38.92
C SER A 51 -19.50 -1.75 -38.01
N GLU A 52 -19.99 -0.64 -37.45
CA GLU A 52 -19.29 0.01 -36.34
C GLU A 52 -19.02 -1.06 -35.25
N PRO A 53 -17.80 -1.14 -34.68
CA PRO A 53 -17.57 -2.03 -33.56
C PRO A 53 -18.55 -1.61 -32.47
N GLY A 54 -19.53 -2.48 -32.18
CA GLY A 54 -20.62 -2.19 -31.27
C GLY A 54 -20.08 -1.46 -30.05
N THR A 55 -20.57 -0.25 -29.81
CA THR A 55 -20.08 0.57 -28.71
C THR A 55 -20.41 -0.17 -27.43
N THR A 56 -19.43 -0.90 -26.90
CA THR A 56 -19.46 -1.30 -25.50
C THR A 56 -19.69 0.01 -24.75
N PRO A 57 -20.76 0.14 -23.93
CA PRO A 57 -21.00 1.34 -23.16
C PRO A 57 -19.69 1.73 -22.49
N ARG A 58 -19.29 3.01 -22.57
CA ARG A 58 -18.07 3.45 -21.90
C ARG A 58 -18.13 2.91 -20.47
N PRO A 59 -17.05 2.34 -19.90
CA PRO A 59 -17.08 1.77 -18.55
C PRO A 59 -17.69 2.71 -17.51
N GLU A 60 -17.55 4.01 -17.77
CA GLU A 60 -18.10 5.15 -17.03
C GLU A 60 -19.64 5.20 -16.97
N ASP A 61 -20.35 4.72 -17.99
CA ASP A 61 -21.83 4.71 -18.03
C ASP A 61 -22.43 3.51 -17.29
N ARG A 62 -21.69 2.39 -17.18
CA ARG A 62 -22.11 1.21 -16.39
C ARG A 62 -22.09 1.47 -14.88
N CYS A 63 -21.32 2.46 -14.42
CA CYS A 63 -21.10 2.73 -12.99
C CYS A 63 -22.01 3.79 -12.38
N LYS A 64 -22.89 4.42 -13.18
CA LYS A 64 -23.74 5.53 -12.71
C LYS A 64 -24.88 5.08 -11.80
N ALA A 65 -25.43 3.88 -12.02
CA ALA A 65 -26.52 3.33 -11.20
C ALA A 65 -25.97 2.48 -10.06
N LEU A 66 -26.17 2.94 -8.81
CA LEU A 66 -25.84 2.18 -7.60
C LEU A 66 -26.61 0.84 -7.55
N PRO A 67 -26.11 -0.19 -6.82
CA PRO A 67 -26.83 -1.45 -6.67
C PRO A 67 -28.14 -1.26 -5.89
N GLY A 68 -29.23 -1.82 -6.40
CA GLY A 68 -30.52 -1.87 -5.72
C GLY A 68 -30.62 -3.03 -4.72
N PRO A 69 -31.79 -3.27 -4.12
CA PRO A 69 -32.03 -4.43 -3.25
C PRO A 69 -31.74 -5.74 -3.98
N GLY A 70 -31.01 -6.67 -3.34
CA GLY A 70 -30.66 -7.94 -3.99
C GLY A 70 -29.47 -7.88 -4.95
N GLU A 71 -28.83 -6.72 -5.10
CA GLU A 71 -27.74 -6.49 -6.05
C GLU A 71 -26.43 -6.11 -5.35
N ALA A 72 -25.30 -6.46 -5.96
CA ALA A 72 -23.98 -5.99 -5.55
C ALA A 72 -23.21 -5.43 -6.74
N MET A 73 -22.31 -4.49 -6.50
CA MET A 73 -21.53 -3.85 -7.55
C MET A 73 -20.06 -3.81 -7.16
N ILE A 74 -19.18 -4.41 -7.97
CA ILE A 74 -17.73 -4.45 -7.71
C ILE A 74 -17.00 -3.44 -8.59
N PHE A 75 -15.81 -3.03 -8.17
CA PHE A 75 -15.01 -2.00 -8.83
C PHE A 75 -13.52 -2.38 -8.90
N SER A 76 -12.89 -2.16 -10.06
CA SER A 76 -11.49 -2.50 -10.31
C SER A 76 -10.47 -1.59 -9.60
N ARG A 77 -10.92 -0.60 -8.82
CA ARG A 77 -10.06 0.22 -7.96
C ARG A 77 -10.71 0.48 -6.59
N PRO A 78 -9.90 0.88 -5.58
CA PRO A 78 -10.43 1.36 -4.31
C PRO A 78 -11.36 2.57 -4.45
N ASN A 79 -12.21 2.77 -3.44
CA ASN A 79 -13.17 3.88 -3.33
C ASN A 79 -14.17 3.94 -4.50
N TYR A 80 -14.63 2.78 -4.98
CA TYR A 80 -15.66 2.63 -6.02
C TYR A 80 -15.28 3.26 -7.37
N ARG A 81 -14.01 3.12 -7.76
CA ARG A 81 -13.46 3.71 -8.99
C ARG A 81 -13.07 2.65 -10.00
N GLY A 82 -12.85 3.08 -11.23
CA GLY A 82 -12.41 2.21 -12.33
C GLY A 82 -13.57 1.49 -13.00
N GLU A 83 -13.26 0.38 -13.66
CA GLU A 83 -14.26 -0.50 -14.25
C GLU A 83 -15.16 -1.07 -13.16
N CYS A 84 -16.44 -1.22 -13.46
CA CYS A 84 -17.40 -1.76 -12.52
C CYS A 84 -18.30 -2.80 -13.18
N GLY A 85 -18.90 -3.63 -12.34
CA GLY A 85 -19.81 -4.69 -12.75
C GLY A 85 -20.83 -4.92 -11.67
N LYS A 86 -22.09 -5.08 -12.08
CA LYS A 86 -23.24 -5.28 -11.20
C LYS A 86 -23.68 -6.74 -11.29
N PHE A 87 -24.11 -7.30 -10.16
CA PHE A 87 -24.59 -8.67 -10.01
C PHE A 87 -25.92 -8.67 -9.27
N LYS A 88 -26.81 -9.57 -9.66
CA LYS A 88 -28.13 -9.73 -9.03
C LYS A 88 -28.33 -11.18 -8.60
N TYR A 89 -28.96 -11.35 -7.44
CA TYR A 89 -29.18 -12.65 -6.82
C TYR A 89 -30.15 -13.59 -7.57
N LYS A 90 -30.98 -13.08 -8.52
CA LYS A 90 -32.14 -13.82 -9.06
C LYS A 90 -32.13 -14.17 -10.57
N ASP A 91 -31.15 -13.75 -11.37
CA ASP A 91 -31.32 -13.70 -12.83
C ASP A 91 -30.45 -14.69 -13.67
N ASP A 92 -29.84 -15.73 -13.09
CA ASP A 92 -29.09 -16.73 -13.89
C ASP A 92 -29.49 -18.20 -13.62
N PRO A 93 -30.34 -18.79 -14.48
CA PRO A 93 -30.74 -20.21 -14.40
C PRO A 93 -29.57 -21.18 -14.63
N ARG A 94 -28.45 -20.74 -15.21
CA ARG A 94 -27.27 -21.61 -15.46
C ARG A 94 -26.39 -21.78 -14.23
N TYR A 95 -26.59 -20.95 -13.21
CA TYR A 95 -25.79 -20.94 -11.97
C TYR A 95 -26.70 -20.80 -10.74
N PRO A 96 -27.47 -21.84 -10.38
CA PRO A 96 -28.42 -21.80 -9.27
C PRO A 96 -27.74 -21.61 -7.89
N TYR A 97 -26.40 -21.77 -7.83
CA TYR A 97 -25.61 -21.58 -6.63
C TYR A 97 -24.25 -21.00 -6.97
N SER A 98 -24.03 -19.71 -6.66
CA SER A 98 -22.72 -19.04 -6.66
C SER A 98 -22.04 -18.91 -8.02
N VAL A 99 -21.53 -17.72 -8.30
CA VAL A 99 -20.41 -17.58 -9.22
C VAL A 99 -19.16 -18.15 -8.52
N ALA A 100 -18.99 -19.47 -8.57
CA ALA A 100 -17.66 -19.99 -8.78
C ALA A 100 -17.29 -19.57 -10.21
N ALA A 101 -16.74 -18.36 -10.36
CA ALA A 101 -15.89 -18.10 -11.51
C ALA A 101 -14.66 -18.98 -11.29
N GLU A 102 -14.78 -20.26 -11.65
CA GLU A 102 -13.59 -21.03 -11.92
C GLU A 102 -12.96 -20.37 -13.14
N PHE A 103 -11.91 -19.58 -12.91
CA PHE A 103 -11.01 -19.15 -13.97
C PHE A 103 -10.61 -20.41 -14.76
N LYS A 104 -11.22 -20.63 -15.93
CA LYS A 104 -10.56 -21.45 -16.95
C LYS A 104 -9.37 -20.68 -17.53
N ASP A 105 -9.42 -19.34 -17.47
CA ASP A 105 -8.35 -18.41 -17.85
C ASP A 105 -8.36 -17.20 -16.88
N PRO A 106 -7.21 -16.74 -16.32
CA PRO A 106 -7.11 -15.61 -15.39
C PRO A 106 -7.66 -14.25 -15.85
N ARG A 107 -8.24 -14.14 -17.06
CA ARG A 107 -8.49 -12.87 -17.76
C ARG A 107 -9.95 -12.47 -17.95
N TYR A 108 -10.96 -13.27 -17.57
CA TYR A 108 -12.35 -12.94 -17.93
C TYR A 108 -13.40 -13.24 -16.85
N PHE A 109 -14.12 -12.20 -16.41
CA PHE A 109 -15.40 -12.29 -15.73
C PHE A 109 -16.52 -12.24 -16.77
N ALA A 110 -16.83 -13.39 -17.38
CA ALA A 110 -17.62 -13.46 -18.60
C ALA A 110 -19.09 -12.99 -18.48
N THR A 111 -19.65 -12.83 -17.27
CA THR A 111 -21.06 -12.41 -17.09
C THR A 111 -21.25 -10.96 -16.65
N SER A 112 -20.17 -10.20 -16.40
CA SER A 112 -20.28 -8.77 -16.01
C SER A 112 -19.29 -7.84 -16.73
N GLY A 113 -18.42 -8.38 -17.59
CA GLY A 113 -17.49 -7.58 -18.39
C GLY A 113 -16.31 -7.01 -17.61
N ILE A 114 -15.95 -7.60 -16.48
CA ILE A 114 -14.75 -7.22 -15.73
C ILE A 114 -13.61 -8.16 -16.11
N THR A 115 -12.48 -7.60 -16.56
CA THR A 115 -11.29 -8.38 -16.93
C THR A 115 -10.15 -8.21 -15.91
N SER A 116 -10.45 -7.55 -14.77
CA SER A 116 -9.47 -7.10 -13.77
C SER A 116 -9.84 -7.55 -12.35
N PRO A 117 -8.87 -7.71 -11.42
CA PRO A 117 -9.17 -7.85 -10.00
C PRO A 117 -9.96 -6.64 -9.48
N PHE A 118 -10.91 -6.88 -8.57
CA PHE A 118 -11.67 -5.80 -7.94
C PHE A 118 -11.20 -5.53 -6.51
N TYR A 119 -11.25 -4.26 -6.10
CA TYR A 119 -10.66 -3.76 -4.86
C TYR A 119 -11.65 -3.04 -3.96
N SER A 120 -12.86 -2.77 -4.45
CA SER A 120 -13.96 -2.22 -3.67
C SER A 120 -15.30 -2.75 -4.19
N ILE A 121 -16.33 -2.66 -3.35
CA ILE A 121 -17.66 -3.20 -3.63
C ILE A 121 -18.73 -2.38 -2.92
N LYS A 122 -19.85 -2.15 -3.61
CA LYS A 122 -21.09 -1.67 -3.01
C LYS A 122 -22.07 -2.82 -2.88
N VAL A 123 -22.75 -2.88 -1.74
CA VAL A 123 -23.64 -3.99 -1.38
C VAL A 123 -25.04 -3.43 -1.19
N GLY A 124 -25.98 -3.86 -2.02
CA GLY A 124 -27.39 -3.53 -1.90
C GLY A 124 -28.03 -4.15 -0.67
N SER A 125 -29.22 -3.67 -0.32
CA SER A 125 -29.95 -4.15 0.86
C SER A 125 -30.44 -5.58 0.69
N GLY A 126 -30.65 -6.26 1.82
CA GLY A 126 -31.25 -7.60 1.85
C GLY A 126 -30.32 -8.74 1.45
N ILE A 127 -29.03 -8.48 1.18
CA ILE A 127 -28.05 -9.51 0.80
C ILE A 127 -26.77 -9.48 1.64
N VAL A 128 -26.05 -10.59 1.61
CA VAL A 128 -24.67 -10.72 2.09
C VAL A 128 -23.81 -11.16 0.91
N VAL A 129 -22.68 -10.49 0.72
CA VAL A 129 -21.69 -10.88 -0.28
C VAL A 129 -20.50 -11.53 0.39
N THR A 130 -20.17 -12.74 -0.03
CA THR A 130 -19.01 -13.49 0.42
C THR A 130 -17.95 -13.53 -0.68
N LEU A 131 -16.73 -13.13 -0.35
CA LEU A 131 -15.57 -13.09 -1.25
C LEU A 131 -14.51 -14.05 -0.73
N CYS A 132 -13.88 -14.85 -1.58
CA CYS A 132 -12.80 -15.76 -1.16
C CYS A 132 -11.60 -15.74 -2.12
N THR A 133 -10.40 -16.00 -1.59
CA THR A 133 -9.14 -15.97 -2.36
C THR A 133 -8.91 -17.19 -3.23
N GLN A 134 -9.70 -18.26 -3.08
CA GLN A 134 -9.64 -19.46 -3.93
C GLN A 134 -11.02 -19.73 -4.56
N LYS A 135 -11.04 -20.63 -5.55
CA LYS A 135 -12.27 -21.15 -6.16
C LYS A 135 -13.17 -21.84 -5.12
N ASN A 136 -14.46 -21.97 -5.42
CA ASN A 136 -15.44 -22.73 -4.61
C ASN A 136 -15.56 -22.28 -3.15
N LEU A 137 -15.45 -20.96 -2.89
CA LEU A 137 -15.52 -20.36 -1.55
C LEU A 137 -14.48 -20.91 -0.56
N LYS A 138 -13.30 -21.24 -1.05
CA LYS A 138 -12.18 -21.76 -0.24
C LYS A 138 -11.12 -20.69 0.02
N GLY A 139 -10.23 -20.99 0.98
CA GLY A 139 -9.11 -20.13 1.34
C GLY A 139 -9.50 -19.02 2.32
N ASN A 140 -8.93 -17.82 2.13
CA ASN A 140 -9.29 -16.66 2.94
C ASN A 140 -10.57 -16.05 2.40
N CYS A 141 -11.60 -15.96 3.23
CA CYS A 141 -12.90 -15.43 2.89
C CYS A 141 -13.23 -14.15 3.67
N MET A 142 -14.13 -13.33 3.13
CA MET A 142 -14.65 -12.13 3.75
C MET A 142 -16.12 -11.98 3.45
N GLU A 143 -16.88 -11.49 4.43
CA GLU A 143 -18.33 -11.29 4.29
C GLU A 143 -18.69 -9.83 4.45
N LEU A 144 -19.50 -9.34 3.52
CA LEU A 144 -19.87 -7.95 3.38
C LEU A 144 -21.38 -7.82 3.37
N LYS A 145 -21.90 -7.18 4.42
CA LYS A 145 -23.31 -6.78 4.55
C LYS A 145 -23.54 -5.32 4.18
N ARG A 146 -22.46 -4.60 3.88
CA ARG A 146 -22.42 -3.15 3.61
C ARG A 146 -21.32 -2.88 2.59
N ASP A 147 -21.37 -1.70 2.02
CA ASP A 147 -20.33 -1.15 1.15
C ASP A 147 -18.94 -1.27 1.78
N SER A 148 -17.96 -1.60 0.95
CA SER A 148 -16.56 -1.66 1.33
C SER A 148 -15.69 -0.90 0.32
N PRO A 149 -15.12 0.26 0.71
CA PRO A 149 -14.30 1.09 -0.17
C PRO A 149 -12.91 0.49 -0.44
N ILE A 150 -12.50 -0.48 0.38
CA ILE A 150 -11.23 -1.22 0.26
C ILE A 150 -11.49 -2.64 0.74
N LEU A 151 -11.04 -3.66 0.01
CA LEU A 151 -11.11 -5.06 0.43
C LEU A 151 -9.83 -5.46 1.20
N PRO A 152 -9.80 -5.39 2.55
CA PRO A 152 -8.61 -5.74 3.34
C PRO A 152 -8.30 -7.23 3.25
N GLY A 153 -7.02 -7.59 3.08
CA GLY A 153 -6.56 -8.98 3.06
C GLY A 153 -6.64 -9.66 1.68
N PHE A 154 -7.08 -8.97 0.64
CA PHE A 154 -7.23 -9.50 -0.73
C PHE A 154 -6.20 -8.95 -1.72
N SER A 155 -4.95 -8.72 -1.27
CA SER A 155 -3.86 -8.20 -2.12
C SER A 155 -3.53 -9.10 -3.33
N ARG A 156 -3.85 -10.40 -3.23
CA ARG A 156 -3.67 -11.39 -4.31
C ARG A 156 -4.91 -11.57 -5.21
N GLY A 157 -5.94 -10.74 -5.01
CA GLY A 157 -7.20 -10.80 -5.74
C GLY A 157 -8.24 -11.72 -5.09
N VAL A 158 -9.50 -11.51 -5.47
CA VAL A 158 -10.65 -12.37 -5.13
C VAL A 158 -10.82 -13.39 -6.24
N GLN A 159 -10.95 -14.68 -5.89
CA GLN A 159 -11.12 -15.75 -6.87
C GLN A 159 -12.51 -16.39 -6.89
N SER A 160 -13.32 -16.23 -5.83
CA SER A 160 -14.73 -16.62 -5.86
C SER A 160 -15.60 -15.64 -5.10
N VAL A 161 -16.85 -15.49 -5.54
CA VAL A 161 -17.83 -14.54 -5.00
C VAL A 161 -19.19 -15.22 -4.91
N LYS A 162 -19.88 -15.07 -3.78
CA LYS A 162 -21.25 -15.55 -3.61
C LYS A 162 -22.13 -14.48 -2.99
N ILE A 163 -23.33 -14.32 -3.52
CA ILE A 163 -24.34 -13.42 -2.98
C ILE A 163 -25.44 -14.29 -2.39
N PHE A 164 -25.84 -13.97 -1.16
CA PHE A 164 -26.90 -14.66 -0.44
C PHE A 164 -27.96 -13.65 -0.01
N PRO A 165 -29.24 -14.06 0.06
CA PRO A 165 -30.23 -13.25 0.75
C PRO A 165 -29.91 -13.30 2.25
N THR A 166 -30.18 -12.21 2.95
CA THR A 166 -30.05 -12.12 4.41
C THR A 166 -31.03 -13.02 5.18
N ASN A 167 -31.91 -13.76 4.48
CA ASN A 167 -32.83 -14.70 5.10
C ASN A 167 -32.06 -15.88 5.73
N PRO A 168 -32.15 -16.07 7.07
CA PRO A 168 -31.30 -17.00 7.82
C PRO A 168 -31.46 -18.47 7.40
N LYS A 169 -32.60 -18.90 6.83
CA LYS A 169 -32.80 -20.30 6.43
C LYS A 169 -31.97 -20.74 5.21
N LYS A 170 -31.49 -19.80 4.39
CA LYS A 170 -30.79 -20.11 3.12
C LYS A 170 -29.30 -19.76 3.13
N TYR A 171 -28.82 -19.10 4.18
CA TYR A 171 -27.47 -18.57 4.24
C TYR A 171 -26.61 -19.35 5.24
N VAL A 172 -25.67 -20.11 4.70
CA VAL A 172 -24.61 -20.76 5.48
C VAL A 172 -23.31 -20.00 5.24
N SER A 173 -22.87 -19.26 6.26
CA SER A 173 -21.62 -18.49 6.17
C SER A 173 -20.40 -19.42 6.08
N PRO A 174 -19.52 -19.27 5.08
CA PRO A 174 -18.29 -20.06 4.99
C PRO A 174 -17.25 -19.65 6.03
N ILE A 175 -17.42 -18.52 6.71
CA ILE A 175 -16.55 -18.11 7.83
C ILE A 175 -17.10 -18.58 9.18
N THR A 176 -18.32 -19.07 9.27
CA THR A 176 -18.80 -19.72 10.49
C THR A 176 -18.21 -21.13 10.61
N PRO A 177 -17.45 -21.43 11.69
CA PRO A 177 -16.96 -22.79 11.95
C PRO A 177 -18.09 -23.68 12.49
N ASN A 178 -18.01 -24.98 12.21
CA ASN A 178 -18.78 -25.99 12.95
C ASN A 178 -18.11 -26.28 14.31
N ASP A 179 -18.63 -27.28 15.04
CA ASP A 179 -18.15 -27.59 16.39
C ASP A 179 -16.69 -28.07 16.45
N ASP A 180 -16.12 -28.59 15.36
CA ASP A 180 -14.74 -29.10 15.28
C ASP A 180 -13.77 -28.14 14.57
N GLN A 181 -14.24 -26.94 14.22
CA GLN A 181 -13.51 -25.98 13.40
C GLN A 181 -13.24 -24.68 14.13
N VAL A 182 -12.30 -23.92 13.56
CA VAL A 182 -11.94 -22.58 14.01
C VAL A 182 -11.88 -21.67 12.79
N THR A 183 -12.41 -20.46 12.93
CA THR A 183 -12.21 -19.40 11.94
C THR A 183 -11.36 -18.27 12.52
N ALA A 184 -10.23 -18.00 11.87
CA ALA A 184 -9.31 -16.92 12.23
C ALA A 184 -9.31 -15.80 11.19
N CYS A 185 -9.64 -14.57 11.60
CA CYS A 185 -9.75 -13.40 10.71
C CYS A 185 -8.70 -12.33 10.98
N GLU A 186 -8.34 -11.55 9.96
CA GLU A 186 -7.34 -10.47 10.03
C GLU A 186 -7.87 -9.22 10.74
N THR A 187 -9.18 -8.99 10.63
CA THR A 187 -9.84 -7.84 11.25
C THR A 187 -10.29 -8.14 12.68
N ARG A 188 -10.41 -7.09 13.51
CA ARG A 188 -10.99 -7.17 14.87
C ARG A 188 -12.50 -7.45 14.91
N VAL A 189 -13.20 -7.23 13.80
CA VAL A 189 -14.68 -7.25 13.73
C VAL A 189 -15.20 -8.52 13.05
N HIS A 190 -14.38 -9.58 12.95
CA HIS A 190 -14.73 -10.89 12.34
C HIS A 190 -15.48 -10.77 11.01
N GLY A 191 -14.72 -10.66 9.94
CA GLY A 191 -15.31 -10.51 8.61
C GLY A 191 -14.30 -10.25 7.51
N GLY A 192 -13.07 -9.76 7.80
CA GLY A 192 -12.03 -9.57 6.78
C GLY A 192 -10.89 -10.57 6.89
N GLY A 193 -10.55 -11.22 5.76
CA GLY A 193 -9.42 -12.15 5.66
C GLY A 193 -9.53 -13.35 6.59
N CYS A 194 -10.72 -13.95 6.69
CA CYS A 194 -11.02 -15.08 7.55
C CYS A 194 -10.58 -16.40 6.94
N ARG A 195 -9.90 -17.25 7.70
CA ARG A 195 -9.56 -18.62 7.31
C ARG A 195 -10.23 -19.59 8.25
N LYS A 196 -11.12 -20.42 7.72
CA LYS A 196 -11.74 -21.54 8.44
C LYS A 196 -10.86 -22.78 8.33
N VAL A 197 -10.57 -23.42 9.45
CA VAL A 197 -9.66 -24.57 9.55
C VAL A 197 -10.16 -25.58 10.59
N GLY A 198 -9.73 -26.84 10.48
CA GLY A 198 -9.97 -27.87 11.50
C GLY A 198 -8.81 -27.96 12.50
N GLN A 199 -8.70 -29.10 13.18
CA GLN A 199 -7.56 -29.41 14.05
C GLN A 199 -6.22 -29.40 13.28
N GLY A 200 -5.13 -29.12 13.98
CA GLY A 200 -3.77 -29.09 13.44
C GLY A 200 -3.04 -27.75 13.57
N ASP A 201 -1.90 -27.66 12.88
CA ASP A 201 -0.90 -26.61 13.03
C ASP A 201 -0.93 -25.64 11.84
N TYR A 202 -1.13 -24.35 12.11
CA TYR A 202 -1.32 -23.32 11.07
C TYR A 202 -0.37 -22.13 11.23
N ASP A 203 0.57 -21.99 10.28
CA ASP A 203 1.35 -20.76 10.06
C ASP A 203 0.72 -19.88 8.97
N PHE A 204 0.48 -18.60 9.26
CA PHE A 204 -0.16 -17.65 8.34
C PHE A 204 0.82 -16.96 7.37
N LYS A 205 2.06 -17.44 7.26
CA LYS A 205 3.09 -17.02 6.30
C LYS A 205 3.33 -15.50 6.30
N GLY A 206 3.27 -14.87 7.47
CA GLY A 206 3.50 -13.44 7.66
C GLY A 206 2.24 -12.57 7.73
N LEU A 207 1.05 -13.12 7.43
CA LEU A 207 -0.22 -12.46 7.70
C LEU A 207 -0.54 -12.53 9.20
N THR A 208 -1.20 -11.50 9.73
CA THR A 208 -1.60 -11.46 11.14
C THR A 208 -3.10 -11.60 11.31
N LYS A 209 -3.53 -12.51 12.17
CA LYS A 209 -4.94 -12.67 12.56
C LYS A 209 -5.21 -11.95 13.89
N GLN A 210 -6.44 -11.49 14.09
CA GLN A 210 -6.84 -10.65 15.23
C GLN A 210 -8.26 -10.93 15.76
N SER A 211 -8.97 -11.89 15.19
CA SER A 211 -10.19 -12.43 15.80
C SER A 211 -10.37 -13.90 15.50
N LEU A 212 -11.06 -14.60 16.41
CA LEU A 212 -11.33 -16.04 16.36
C LEU A 212 -12.82 -16.30 16.57
N MET A 213 -13.36 -17.28 15.85
CA MET A 213 -14.57 -17.99 16.23
C MET A 213 -14.17 -19.46 16.37
N ILE A 214 -14.49 -20.08 17.49
CA ILE A 214 -14.01 -21.41 17.88
C ILE A 214 -15.25 -22.31 17.97
N GLY A 215 -15.16 -23.56 17.51
CA GLY A 215 -16.17 -24.60 17.68
C GLY A 215 -16.13 -25.22 19.08
N LYS A 216 -17.22 -25.89 19.48
CA LYS A 216 -17.38 -26.43 20.85
C LYS A 216 -16.35 -27.50 21.23
N ASN A 217 -15.87 -28.28 20.26
CA ASN A 217 -15.05 -29.47 20.49
C ASN A 217 -13.54 -29.18 20.36
N VAL A 218 -13.16 -27.92 20.13
CA VAL A 218 -11.77 -27.52 19.91
C VAL A 218 -11.36 -26.35 20.80
N LYS A 219 -10.07 -26.28 21.08
CA LYS A 219 -9.41 -25.12 21.69
C LYS A 219 -8.23 -24.68 20.83
N VAL A 220 -7.85 -23.42 20.96
CA VAL A 220 -6.83 -22.80 20.11
C VAL A 220 -5.70 -22.25 20.95
N GLN A 221 -4.49 -22.65 20.64
CA GLN A 221 -3.29 -22.01 21.17
C GLN A 221 -2.70 -21.09 20.10
N ILE A 222 -2.74 -19.78 20.36
CA ILE A 222 -2.19 -18.78 19.45
C ILE A 222 -0.77 -18.40 19.81
N TYR A 223 0.05 -18.09 18.80
CA TYR A 223 1.43 -17.65 18.93
C TYR A 223 1.64 -16.32 18.20
N PHE A 224 2.33 -15.39 18.86
CA PHE A 224 2.53 -14.04 18.30
C PHE A 224 3.58 -14.01 17.17
N GLU A 225 4.43 -15.05 17.09
CA GLU A 225 5.41 -15.24 16.04
C GLU A 225 4.98 -16.34 15.05
N ARG A 226 5.76 -16.51 13.98
CA ARG A 226 5.58 -17.60 13.01
C ARG A 226 6.12 -18.91 13.57
N ASN A 227 5.82 -20.02 12.91
CA ASN A 227 6.34 -21.35 13.24
C ASN A 227 6.15 -21.75 14.72
N PHE A 228 5.06 -21.28 15.36
CA PHE A 228 4.71 -21.62 16.73
C PHE A 228 5.76 -21.19 17.77
N TYR A 229 6.52 -20.12 17.48
CA TYR A 229 7.52 -19.58 18.40
C TYR A 229 6.95 -18.51 19.35
N GLY A 230 7.67 -18.32 20.46
CA GLY A 230 7.45 -17.23 21.40
C GLY A 230 6.30 -17.48 22.38
N THR A 231 5.81 -16.41 22.99
CA THR A 231 4.70 -16.51 23.95
C THR A 231 3.43 -17.01 23.27
N SER A 232 2.79 -17.99 23.90
CA SER A 232 1.53 -18.55 23.46
C SER A 232 0.38 -18.23 24.43
N ARG A 233 -0.85 -18.30 23.94
CA ARG A 233 -2.06 -18.19 24.77
C ARG A 233 -3.10 -19.18 24.28
N THR A 234 -3.65 -19.97 25.20
CA THR A 234 -4.76 -20.89 24.91
C THR A 234 -6.10 -20.19 25.08
N ILE A 235 -7.02 -20.44 24.15
CA ILE A 235 -8.34 -19.82 24.04
C ILE A 235 -9.35 -20.94 23.75
N SER A 236 -10.38 -21.04 24.57
CA SER A 236 -11.44 -22.05 24.46
C SER A 236 -12.72 -21.47 23.85
N TYR A 237 -13.68 -22.34 23.54
CA TYR A 237 -15.02 -21.98 23.09
C TYR A 237 -15.72 -21.01 24.06
N THR A 238 -16.37 -19.97 23.52
CA THR A 238 -17.19 -19.01 24.30
C THR A 238 -18.57 -18.76 23.67
N GLY A 239 -18.92 -19.48 22.60
CA GLY A 239 -20.14 -19.25 21.82
C GLY A 239 -20.20 -17.94 21.04
N ARG A 240 -19.17 -17.07 21.15
CA ARG A 240 -19.10 -15.78 20.47
C ARG A 240 -17.75 -15.57 19.81
N THR A 241 -17.70 -14.62 18.89
CA THR A 241 -16.44 -14.14 18.31
C THR A 241 -15.55 -13.53 19.40
N GLN A 242 -14.29 -13.96 19.43
CA GLN A 242 -13.29 -13.47 20.37
C GLN A 242 -12.28 -12.56 19.67
N ARG A 243 -12.01 -11.41 20.27
CA ARG A 243 -10.94 -10.50 19.83
C ARG A 243 -9.63 -10.94 20.45
N THR A 244 -8.59 -11.03 19.65
CA THR A 244 -7.25 -11.44 20.12
C THR A 244 -6.24 -10.32 19.85
N PRO A 245 -5.09 -10.31 20.53
CA PRO A 245 -3.92 -9.61 20.01
C PRO A 245 -3.54 -10.18 18.64
N LYS A 246 -2.73 -9.45 17.88
CA LYS A 246 -2.30 -9.91 16.55
C LYS A 246 -1.40 -11.14 16.69
N PHE A 247 -1.77 -12.25 16.07
CA PHE A 247 -1.01 -13.51 16.09
C PHE A 247 -0.64 -13.97 14.68
N LYS A 248 0.41 -14.79 14.56
CA LYS A 248 1.02 -15.19 13.27
C LYS A 248 1.03 -16.70 13.02
N SER A 249 0.87 -17.52 14.05
CA SER A 249 0.55 -18.94 13.91
C SER A 249 -0.39 -19.40 15.03
N MET A 250 -1.05 -20.53 14.83
CA MET A 250 -1.92 -21.14 15.85
C MET A 250 -1.96 -22.65 15.72
N ARG A 251 -2.13 -23.32 16.85
CA ARG A 251 -2.48 -24.75 16.93
C ARG A 251 -3.94 -24.90 17.32
N VAL A 252 -4.66 -25.74 16.60
CA VAL A 252 -6.05 -26.10 16.91
C VAL A 252 -6.02 -27.52 17.46
N LEU A 253 -6.43 -27.67 18.70
CA LEU A 253 -6.36 -28.90 19.48
C LEU A 253 -7.77 -29.39 19.80
N SER A 254 -7.92 -30.69 20.01
CA SER A 254 -9.14 -31.21 20.62
C SER A 254 -9.32 -30.63 22.03
N ILE A 255 -10.56 -30.42 22.47
CA ILE A 255 -10.83 -29.82 23.79
C ILE A 255 -10.22 -30.65 24.94
N ASN A 256 -10.19 -31.98 24.76
CA ASN A 256 -9.68 -32.95 25.75
C ASN A 256 -8.15 -33.14 25.69
N GLU A 257 -7.46 -32.55 24.72
CA GLU A 257 -6.03 -32.77 24.51
C GLU A 257 -5.19 -31.88 25.44
N SER A 258 -4.51 -32.47 26.43
CA SER A 258 -3.74 -31.75 27.45
C SER A 258 -2.26 -31.54 27.11
N ARG A 259 -1.74 -32.21 26.07
CA ARG A 259 -0.33 -32.15 25.68
C ARG A 259 -0.09 -31.16 24.55
N VAL A 260 0.56 -30.05 24.86
CA VAL A 260 1.38 -29.33 23.89
C VAL A 260 2.81 -29.51 24.34
N GLU A 261 3.50 -30.50 23.77
CA GLU A 261 4.96 -30.50 23.87
C GLU A 261 5.47 -29.25 23.14
N ASP A 262 6.03 -28.30 23.89
CA ASP A 262 6.79 -27.16 23.39
C ASP A 262 8.11 -27.68 22.77
N LYS A 263 8.01 -28.40 21.65
CA LYS A 263 9.14 -29.05 20.98
C LYS A 263 10.03 -28.09 20.18
N PHE A 264 9.87 -26.78 20.32
CA PHE A 264 10.68 -25.79 19.61
C PHE A 264 11.08 -24.64 20.54
N ARG A 265 11.86 -24.94 21.58
CA ARG A 265 12.84 -23.95 22.06
C ARG A 265 13.78 -23.64 20.90
N ARG A 266 14.06 -22.36 20.69
CA ARG A 266 15.13 -21.89 19.79
C ARG A 266 16.36 -22.78 20.01
N PRO A 267 17.01 -23.32 18.96
CA PRO A 267 18.38 -23.78 19.12
C PRO A 267 19.15 -22.62 19.77
N ALA A 268 19.83 -22.90 20.88
CA ALA A 268 20.79 -21.96 21.43
C ALA A 268 21.71 -21.53 20.27
N PRO A 269 22.05 -20.24 20.13
CA PRO A 269 23.03 -19.85 19.12
C PRO A 269 24.26 -20.73 19.31
N THR A 270 24.62 -21.47 18.27
CA THR A 270 25.84 -22.26 18.25
C THR A 270 26.97 -21.32 18.65
N PRO A 271 27.81 -21.66 19.64
CA PRO A 271 28.95 -20.83 20.00
C PRO A 271 29.74 -20.56 18.71
N ILE A 272 30.00 -19.29 18.45
CA ILE A 272 30.86 -18.86 17.35
C ILE A 272 32.20 -19.56 17.60
N PRO A 273 32.71 -20.39 16.68
CA PRO A 273 34.04 -20.95 16.83
C PRO A 273 35.03 -19.80 16.98
N ALA A 274 35.81 -19.84 18.05
CA ALA A 274 36.87 -18.89 18.30
C ALA A 274 37.76 -18.80 17.05
N SER A 275 38.02 -17.59 16.58
CA SER A 275 38.92 -17.34 15.47
C SER A 275 40.25 -18.04 15.73
N THR A 276 40.64 -18.91 14.80
CA THR A 276 41.96 -19.54 14.72
C THR A 276 43.05 -18.47 14.88
N PRO A 277 44.01 -18.62 15.80
CA PRO A 277 45.11 -17.68 15.93
C PRO A 277 45.96 -17.70 14.65
N ALA A 278 46.32 -16.51 14.15
CA ALA A 278 47.27 -16.34 13.07
C ALA A 278 48.64 -16.91 13.45
N PRO A 279 49.40 -17.49 12.50
CA PRO A 279 50.69 -18.09 12.79
C PRO A 279 51.72 -17.05 13.24
N VAL A 280 52.48 -17.50 14.23
CA VAL A 280 53.55 -16.83 14.97
C VAL A 280 54.66 -16.33 14.03
N ALA A 281 55.05 -15.07 14.19
CA ALA A 281 56.32 -14.55 13.68
C ALA A 281 57.43 -14.72 14.74
N THR A 282 58.56 -15.21 14.28
CA THR A 282 59.85 -15.55 14.93
C THR A 282 60.45 -14.37 15.74
N PRO A 283 61.24 -14.63 16.80
CA PRO A 283 61.46 -13.67 17.88
C PRO A 283 62.56 -12.65 17.58
N THR A 284 62.48 -11.48 18.22
CA THR A 284 63.59 -10.53 18.32
C THR A 284 63.68 -10.04 19.77
N ALA A 285 64.92 -9.81 20.20
CA ALA A 285 65.44 -9.91 21.55
C ALA A 285 64.85 -8.97 22.62
N THR A 286 64.84 -9.49 23.85
CA THR A 286 64.64 -8.84 25.14
C THR A 286 65.69 -7.77 25.44
N PRO A 287 65.33 -6.71 26.17
CA PRO A 287 66.00 -6.47 27.45
C PRO A 287 65.05 -6.14 28.62
N ALA A 288 65.30 -6.85 29.73
CA ALA A 288 65.30 -6.53 31.17
C ALA A 288 64.16 -5.71 31.88
N PRO A 289 63.94 -5.96 33.20
CA PRO A 289 62.64 -5.85 33.87
C PRO A 289 62.54 -4.70 34.91
N THR A 290 61.40 -4.63 35.64
CA THR A 290 61.15 -4.14 37.05
C THR A 290 59.91 -3.22 37.15
N PRO A 291 59.11 -3.16 38.24
CA PRO A 291 58.51 -4.16 39.16
C PRO A 291 56.94 -4.07 39.20
N GLU A 292 56.18 -5.13 39.50
CA GLU A 292 55.49 -5.41 40.81
C GLU A 292 54.56 -4.27 41.31
N GLN A 293 53.24 -4.40 41.53
CA GLN A 293 52.42 -5.25 42.44
C GLN A 293 50.92 -4.84 42.27
N PRO A 294 49.91 -5.41 42.97
CA PRO A 294 49.82 -6.71 43.65
C PRO A 294 48.56 -7.53 43.26
N LYS A 295 48.63 -8.83 43.49
CA LYS A 295 47.47 -9.72 43.64
C LYS A 295 46.66 -9.30 44.88
N VAL A 296 45.37 -9.03 44.71
CA VAL A 296 44.41 -9.12 45.81
C VAL A 296 43.71 -10.48 45.74
N VAL A 297 44.18 -11.32 46.66
CA VAL A 297 43.52 -12.37 47.44
C VAL A 297 42.06 -12.66 47.07
N GLY A 298 41.82 -13.93 46.76
CA GLY A 298 40.48 -14.47 46.53
C GLY A 298 39.58 -14.34 47.75
N PHE A 299 38.39 -13.81 47.51
CA PHE A 299 37.23 -14.07 48.35
C PHE A 299 36.42 -15.20 47.71
N LYS A 300 36.20 -16.26 48.49
CA LYS A 300 35.28 -17.36 48.19
C LYS A 300 33.91 -16.77 47.83
N THR A 301 33.55 -16.80 46.55
CA THR A 301 32.15 -16.74 46.16
C THR A 301 31.54 -18.10 46.49
N GLN A 302 30.76 -18.14 47.58
CA GLN A 302 29.79 -19.20 47.80
C GLN A 302 28.93 -19.35 46.53
N PRO A 303 28.64 -20.58 46.06
CA PRO A 303 27.65 -20.78 45.02
C PRO A 303 26.28 -20.45 45.61
N ILE A 304 25.78 -19.26 45.34
CA ILE A 304 24.38 -18.93 45.62
C ILE A 304 23.57 -19.75 44.63
N GLY A 305 23.00 -20.84 45.13
CA GLY A 305 22.03 -21.64 44.39
C GLY A 305 20.88 -20.77 43.91
N GLY A 306 20.53 -20.92 42.64
CA GLY A 306 19.16 -20.98 42.14
C GLY A 306 18.21 -19.78 42.20
N GLU A 307 18.35 -18.80 43.10
CA GLU A 307 17.22 -17.93 43.47
C GLU A 307 17.47 -16.41 43.45
N GLY A 308 18.70 -15.95 43.14
CA GLY A 308 19.07 -14.54 43.34
C GLY A 308 18.77 -13.54 42.22
N TYR A 309 18.19 -13.94 41.09
CA TYR A 309 18.03 -13.07 39.90
C TYR A 309 16.58 -12.92 39.43
N THR A 310 15.67 -12.70 40.37
CA THR A 310 14.30 -12.30 40.08
C THR A 310 14.17 -10.78 40.09
N GLY A 311 13.24 -10.24 39.29
CA GLY A 311 12.88 -8.82 39.38
C GLY A 311 12.09 -8.52 40.66
N PRO A 312 11.76 -7.25 40.93
CA PRO A 312 11.00 -6.85 42.12
C PRO A 312 9.68 -7.61 42.31
N ASP A 313 9.02 -7.96 41.21
CA ASP A 313 7.82 -8.79 41.17
C ASP A 313 7.75 -9.53 39.81
N SER A 314 6.77 -10.42 39.64
CA SER A 314 6.60 -11.24 38.43
C SER A 314 6.27 -10.45 37.15
N SER A 315 5.89 -9.17 37.27
CA SER A 315 5.59 -8.28 36.14
C SER A 315 6.83 -7.56 35.59
N TYR A 316 7.95 -7.61 36.29
CA TYR A 316 9.25 -7.14 35.82
C TYR A 316 9.98 -8.23 35.03
N LYS A 317 10.50 -7.88 33.86
CA LYS A 317 11.33 -8.78 33.03
C LYS A 317 12.77 -8.30 33.03
N MET A 318 13.74 -9.20 33.19
CA MET A 318 15.16 -8.84 33.06
C MET A 318 15.43 -8.28 31.66
N CYS A 319 16.13 -7.15 31.56
CA CYS A 319 16.45 -6.51 30.28
C CYS A 319 17.94 -6.29 30.03
N ALA A 320 18.78 -6.19 31.07
CA ALA A 320 20.22 -5.95 30.94
C ALA A 320 20.97 -6.28 32.23
N LYS A 321 22.22 -6.73 32.11
CA LYS A 321 23.14 -6.85 33.27
C LYS A 321 23.65 -5.46 33.69
N GLU A 322 24.22 -5.35 34.89
CA GLU A 322 24.95 -4.14 35.29
C GLU A 322 26.04 -3.78 34.26
N GLY A 323 26.10 -2.51 33.90
CA GLY A 323 26.94 -1.97 32.84
C GLY A 323 26.33 -2.00 31.42
N GLU A 324 25.29 -2.79 31.17
CA GLU A 324 24.67 -2.95 29.84
C GLU A 324 23.47 -2.00 29.61
N ASN A 325 22.93 -1.99 28.38
CA ASN A 325 21.82 -1.13 27.98
C ASN A 325 20.47 -1.86 28.04
N CYS A 326 19.55 -1.36 28.85
CA CYS A 326 18.15 -1.78 28.85
C CYS A 326 17.36 -0.96 27.82
N ARG A 327 16.87 -1.61 26.76
CA ARG A 327 16.11 -0.98 25.68
C ARG A 327 14.62 -0.94 26.02
N TYR A 328 13.99 0.23 25.87
CA TYR A 328 12.58 0.43 26.22
C TYR A 328 11.83 1.33 25.24
N MET A 329 10.50 1.30 25.32
CA MET A 329 9.59 2.19 24.59
C MET A 329 8.27 2.30 25.36
N GLY A 330 7.66 3.48 25.30
CA GLY A 330 6.48 3.81 26.07
C GLY A 330 6.81 4.17 27.50
N GLU A 331 5.77 4.18 28.33
CA GLU A 331 5.91 4.42 29.75
C GLU A 331 6.26 3.11 30.47
N VAL A 332 7.44 3.08 31.08
CA VAL A 332 8.02 1.89 31.72
C VAL A 332 8.57 2.24 33.08
N LYS A 333 8.64 1.25 33.96
CA LYS A 333 9.45 1.30 35.17
C LYS A 333 10.66 0.40 34.96
N ILE A 334 11.86 0.93 35.18
CA ILE A 334 13.10 0.16 35.17
C ILE A 334 13.62 0.07 36.59
N ALA A 335 13.73 -1.16 37.08
CA ALA A 335 14.27 -1.50 38.40
C ALA A 335 15.71 -1.99 38.24
N TYR A 336 16.64 -1.37 38.93
CA TYR A 336 18.05 -1.74 38.95
C TYR A 336 18.39 -2.26 40.34
N GLY A 337 18.88 -3.49 40.46
CA GLY A 337 19.10 -4.12 41.77
C GLY A 337 19.28 -5.63 41.74
N VAL A 338 19.24 -6.25 42.92
CA VAL A 338 19.37 -7.70 43.13
C VAL A 338 18.64 -8.12 44.41
N GLY A 339 18.08 -9.33 44.43
CA GLY A 339 17.26 -9.82 45.55
C GLY A 339 16.04 -8.93 45.76
N GLU A 340 15.92 -8.32 46.94
CA GLU A 340 14.82 -7.39 47.29
C GLU A 340 15.21 -5.90 47.21
N LYS A 341 16.48 -5.60 46.89
CA LYS A 341 17.02 -4.24 46.91
C LYS A 341 17.06 -3.64 45.51
N PHE A 342 16.11 -2.77 45.19
CA PHE A 342 16.00 -2.13 43.87
C PHE A 342 15.84 -0.61 43.93
N SER A 343 16.54 0.08 43.03
CA SER A 343 16.24 1.46 42.65
C SER A 343 15.34 1.45 41.42
N ILE A 344 14.18 2.08 41.50
CA ILE A 344 13.19 2.10 40.41
C ILE A 344 13.11 3.51 39.80
N ARG A 345 13.23 3.60 38.47
CA ARG A 345 12.95 4.81 37.70
C ARG A 345 11.78 4.60 36.75
N THR A 346 10.89 5.58 36.69
CA THR A 346 9.86 5.65 35.66
C THR A 346 10.40 6.45 34.48
N LEU A 347 10.36 5.86 33.29
CA LEU A 347 10.80 6.47 32.06
C LEU A 347 9.67 6.46 31.04
N ASN A 348 9.63 7.48 30.19
CA ASN A 348 8.67 7.55 29.11
C ASN A 348 9.40 7.89 27.81
N ALA A 349 9.40 6.94 26.88
CA ALA A 349 10.01 7.15 25.57
C ALA A 349 8.97 6.99 24.45
N ARG A 350 8.84 8.00 23.59
CA ARG A 350 7.95 7.95 22.43
C ARG A 350 8.55 7.19 21.22
N ARG A 351 9.85 6.87 21.31
CA ARG A 351 10.64 6.03 20.37
C ARG A 351 11.41 4.96 21.17
N ARG A 352 12.09 4.03 20.50
CA ARG A 352 12.95 3.07 21.20
C ARG A 352 14.18 3.79 21.74
N GLU A 353 14.35 3.78 23.05
CA GLU A 353 15.49 4.39 23.75
C GLU A 353 16.20 3.35 24.62
N ASN A 354 17.38 3.71 25.11
CA ASN A 354 18.18 2.88 26.00
C ASN A 354 18.42 3.65 27.30
N ILE A 355 18.43 2.93 28.42
CA ILE A 355 19.05 3.40 29.65
C ILE A 355 20.17 2.45 30.02
N ARG A 356 21.30 2.98 30.48
CA ARG A 356 22.43 2.17 30.93
C ARG A 356 22.22 1.74 32.37
N CYS A 357 22.43 0.46 32.66
CA CYS A 357 22.20 -0.14 33.97
C CYS A 357 23.40 0.07 34.89
N THR A 358 23.55 1.28 35.41
CA THR A 358 24.72 1.68 36.20
C THR A 358 24.32 2.41 37.47
N ASN A 359 25.21 2.39 38.46
CA ASN A 359 25.07 3.17 39.70
C ASN A 359 24.92 4.68 39.42
N ALA A 360 25.53 5.20 38.36
CA ALA A 360 25.36 6.60 37.95
C ALA A 360 23.90 6.94 37.55
N ASN A 361 23.18 6.00 36.94
CA ASN A 361 21.82 6.24 36.47
C ASN A 361 20.73 5.92 37.51
N PHE A 362 21.03 5.08 38.50
CA PHE A 362 20.03 4.54 39.43
C PHE A 362 20.42 4.63 40.92
N GLY A 363 21.64 5.05 41.26
CA GLY A 363 22.22 4.82 42.58
C GLY A 363 22.66 3.37 42.77
N ASP A 364 23.28 3.05 43.92
CA ASP A 364 23.67 1.69 44.28
C ASP A 364 22.79 1.12 45.41
N PRO A 365 21.68 0.43 45.08
CA PRO A 365 20.77 -0.12 46.09
C PRO A 365 21.33 -1.35 46.81
N ALA A 366 22.39 -1.98 46.26
CA ALA A 366 23.01 -3.16 46.83
C ALA A 366 24.54 -3.09 46.64
N PRO A 367 25.23 -2.30 47.49
CA PRO A 367 26.68 -2.13 47.40
C PRO A 367 27.41 -3.46 47.48
N ARG A 368 28.49 -3.59 46.69
CA ARG A 368 29.32 -4.80 46.56
C ARG A 368 28.63 -6.04 46.00
N LEU A 369 27.37 -5.94 45.58
CA LEU A 369 26.64 -7.05 44.93
C LEU A 369 26.36 -6.72 43.44
N PRO A 370 26.44 -7.73 42.55
CA PRO A 370 26.15 -7.55 41.13
C PRO A 370 24.65 -7.35 40.89
N LYS A 371 24.30 -6.28 40.20
CA LYS A 371 22.92 -5.86 39.96
C LYS A 371 22.49 -6.16 38.52
N ARG A 372 21.19 -6.06 38.27
CA ARG A 372 20.59 -6.16 36.92
C ARG A 372 19.47 -5.16 36.78
N CYS A 373 19.21 -4.75 35.54
CA CYS A 373 17.98 -4.04 35.22
C CYS A 373 16.86 -5.02 34.87
N TYR A 374 15.67 -4.68 35.36
CA TYR A 374 14.41 -5.29 35.01
C TYR A 374 13.43 -4.21 34.57
N ILE A 375 12.57 -4.52 33.61
CA ILE A 375 11.62 -3.59 33.01
C ILE A 375 10.19 -4.07 33.19
N LYS A 376 9.31 -3.16 33.62
CA LYS A 376 7.86 -3.32 33.71
C LYS A 376 7.19 -2.29 32.80
N LEU A 377 6.32 -2.76 31.91
CA LEU A 377 5.53 -1.88 31.04
C LEU A 377 4.37 -1.31 31.86
N VAL A 378 4.32 0.02 32.02
CA VAL A 378 3.21 0.72 32.67
C VAL A 378 2.12 1.02 31.64
N LYS A 379 2.50 1.46 30.45
CA LYS A 379 1.60 1.70 29.33
C LYS A 379 2.20 1.22 28.03
N VAL A 380 1.55 0.23 27.40
CA VAL A 380 1.92 -0.24 26.07
C VAL A 380 1.53 0.85 25.06
N VAL A 381 2.51 1.61 24.58
CA VAL A 381 2.32 2.43 23.39
C VAL A 381 2.15 1.48 22.22
N THR A 382 0.89 1.21 21.85
CA THR A 382 0.59 0.50 20.60
C THR A 382 1.18 1.31 19.46
N VAL A 383 1.97 0.67 18.61
CA VAL A 383 2.52 1.31 17.41
C VAL A 383 1.35 1.86 16.60
N ASN A 384 1.25 3.19 16.54
CA ASN A 384 0.19 3.92 15.89
C ASN A 384 0.63 4.25 14.48
N HIS A 385 0.12 3.49 13.53
CA HIS A 385 0.26 3.71 12.10
C HIS A 385 -0.91 4.55 11.55
N ALA A 386 -1.42 5.51 12.32
CA ALA A 386 -2.32 6.52 11.79
C ALA A 386 -1.56 7.45 10.83
N PRO A 387 -2.21 7.96 9.77
CA PRO A 387 -1.64 9.00 8.92
C PRO A 387 -1.37 10.30 9.71
N PRO A 388 -0.50 11.19 9.22
CA PRO A 388 -0.21 12.47 9.87
C PRO A 388 -1.46 13.37 10.03
N SER A 389 -2.38 13.32 9.08
CA SER A 389 -3.68 13.98 9.14
C SER A 389 -4.67 13.28 8.20
N ARG A 390 -5.95 13.70 8.22
CA ARG A 390 -7.01 13.14 7.35
C ARG A 390 -6.74 13.31 5.84
N ASP A 391 -5.87 14.25 5.46
CA ASP A 391 -5.54 14.51 4.04
C ASP A 391 -4.51 13.53 3.47
N TYR A 392 -3.89 12.72 4.33
CA TYR A 392 -2.88 11.74 3.94
C TYR A 392 -3.51 10.36 3.80
N THR A 393 -3.32 9.74 2.64
CA THR A 393 -3.78 8.39 2.34
C THR A 393 -2.63 7.41 2.45
N PHE A 394 -2.85 6.27 3.11
CA PHE A 394 -1.83 5.20 3.17
C PHE A 394 -1.41 4.78 1.75
N CYS A 395 -0.10 4.65 1.54
CA CYS A 395 0.46 4.22 0.28
C CYS A 395 1.07 2.82 0.39
N VAL A 396 2.12 2.67 1.20
CA VAL A 396 2.88 1.41 1.34
C VAL A 396 3.57 1.33 2.70
N ASP A 397 3.92 0.11 3.11
CA ASP A 397 4.83 -0.14 4.23
C ASP A 397 6.30 0.06 3.80
N GLU A 398 7.19 0.41 4.74
CA GLU A 398 8.65 0.35 4.52
C GLU A 398 9.10 -1.11 4.28
N PRO A 399 9.98 -1.41 3.30
CA PRO A 399 10.75 -0.51 2.43
C PRO A 399 10.18 -0.36 1.00
N TYR A 400 8.90 -0.63 0.79
CA TYR A 400 8.33 -0.76 -0.57
C TYR A 400 8.19 0.60 -1.29
N ARG A 401 8.15 0.57 -2.63
CA ARG A 401 7.96 1.78 -3.46
C ARG A 401 6.49 2.18 -3.51
N CYS A 402 6.23 3.41 -3.07
CA CYS A 402 4.94 4.08 -3.16
C CYS A 402 4.76 4.66 -4.56
N ASN A 403 3.86 4.11 -5.38
CA ASN A 403 3.60 4.57 -6.75
C ASN A 403 2.31 5.40 -6.82
N PHE A 404 2.37 6.61 -7.39
CA PHE A 404 1.21 7.47 -7.60
C PHE A 404 1.37 8.36 -8.83
N ASN A 405 0.24 8.69 -9.47
CA ASN A 405 0.19 9.37 -10.78
C ASN A 405 -0.05 10.88 -10.65
N PHE A 406 0.28 11.47 -9.52
CA PHE A 406 0.14 12.90 -9.24
C PHE A 406 1.41 13.44 -8.59
N ILE A 407 1.48 14.76 -8.43
CA ILE A 407 2.52 15.40 -7.62
C ILE A 407 1.96 15.60 -6.21
N GLY A 408 2.68 15.12 -5.20
CA GLY A 408 2.18 15.14 -3.83
C GLY A 408 3.28 15.20 -2.78
N THR A 409 2.86 15.49 -1.54
CA THR A 409 3.71 15.29 -0.38
C THR A 409 3.64 13.83 0.04
N VAL A 410 4.78 13.20 0.28
CA VAL A 410 4.86 11.89 0.90
C VAL A 410 5.34 12.05 2.34
N ALA A 411 4.64 11.40 3.27
CA ALA A 411 5.00 11.33 4.68
C ALA A 411 5.45 9.92 5.02
N PHE A 412 6.68 9.76 5.50
CA PHE A 412 7.28 8.51 5.95
C PHE A 412 7.37 8.53 7.47
N GLY A 413 6.73 7.60 8.18
CA GLY A 413 6.72 7.68 9.64
C GLY A 413 5.75 6.77 10.38
N VAL A 414 5.69 6.97 11.69
CA VAL A 414 4.90 6.19 12.66
C VAL A 414 4.77 6.97 13.98
N ASN A 415 3.73 6.68 14.79
CA ASN A 415 3.49 7.32 16.08
C ASN A 415 3.38 8.86 16.04
N GLY A 416 2.94 9.43 14.91
CA GLY A 416 2.90 10.89 14.71
C GLY A 416 4.24 11.50 14.28
N TYR A 417 5.33 10.73 14.23
CA TYR A 417 6.64 11.18 13.77
C TYR A 417 6.82 10.86 12.30
N PHE A 418 6.91 11.90 11.47
CA PHE A 418 7.01 11.78 10.02
C PHE A 418 8.14 12.62 9.44
N ALA A 419 8.90 12.03 8.52
CA ALA A 419 9.70 12.75 7.55
C ALA A 419 8.85 13.02 6.30
N TYR A 420 8.95 14.23 5.74
CA TYR A 420 8.13 14.64 4.60
C TYR A 420 9.00 14.94 3.39
N LYS A 421 8.54 14.53 2.22
CA LYS A 421 9.12 14.94 0.93
C LYS A 421 8.01 15.50 0.05
N ARG A 422 8.14 16.77 -0.32
CA ARG A 422 7.15 17.51 -1.14
C ARG A 422 7.52 17.40 -2.61
N GLY A 423 6.53 17.63 -3.49
CA GLY A 423 6.76 17.68 -4.93
C GLY A 423 7.21 16.37 -5.56
N VAL A 424 6.91 15.22 -4.94
CA VAL A 424 7.31 13.91 -5.47
C VAL A 424 6.46 13.60 -6.70
N GLU A 425 7.10 13.26 -7.83
CA GLU A 425 6.42 12.80 -9.04
C GLU A 425 6.59 11.29 -9.22
N ARG A 426 5.56 10.59 -9.72
CA ARG A 426 5.62 9.16 -10.15
C ARG A 426 6.00 8.14 -9.06
N GLY A 427 6.10 8.55 -7.81
CA GLY A 427 6.35 7.69 -6.66
C GLY A 427 7.71 7.86 -5.99
N ILE A 428 7.88 7.20 -4.84
CA ILE A 428 9.10 7.23 -4.01
C ILE A 428 9.25 5.91 -3.24
N THR A 429 10.49 5.48 -3.00
CA THR A 429 10.76 4.33 -2.13
C THR A 429 10.53 4.71 -0.67
N CYS A 430 9.77 3.89 0.07
CA CYS A 430 9.43 4.19 1.46
C CYS A 430 10.53 3.73 2.42
N ASN A 431 11.68 4.41 2.41
CA ASN A 431 12.84 4.03 3.24
C ASN A 431 13.60 5.25 3.77
N VAL A 432 14.51 5.02 4.71
CA VAL A 432 15.33 6.08 5.33
C VAL A 432 16.14 6.86 4.28
N GLU A 433 16.73 6.16 3.32
CA GLU A 433 17.55 6.75 2.25
C GLU A 433 16.79 7.78 1.42
N SER A 434 15.55 7.47 1.01
CA SER A 434 14.74 8.37 0.18
C SER A 434 14.33 9.67 0.90
N PHE A 435 14.30 9.65 2.24
CA PHE A 435 13.87 10.77 3.10
C PHE A 435 15.05 11.44 3.84
N GLY A 436 16.26 10.90 3.74
CA GLY A 436 17.48 11.42 4.36
C GLY A 436 17.55 11.30 5.89
N LYS A 437 16.51 10.78 6.55
CA LYS A 437 16.47 10.58 8.01
C LYS A 437 15.46 9.52 8.41
N ASP A 438 15.75 8.80 9.50
CA ASP A 438 14.78 7.91 10.15
C ASP A 438 14.00 8.69 11.22
N PRO A 439 12.71 9.01 11.01
CA PRO A 439 11.89 9.74 11.98
C PRO A 439 11.55 8.91 13.22
N ALA A 440 11.71 7.57 13.19
CA ALA A 440 11.45 6.68 14.32
C ALA A 440 12.39 5.45 14.29
N PRO A 441 13.64 5.60 14.75
CA PRO A 441 14.65 4.55 14.70
C PRO A 441 14.22 3.23 15.35
N GLY A 442 14.41 2.13 14.62
CA GLY A 442 14.10 0.78 15.10
C GLY A 442 12.60 0.45 15.17
N ILE A 443 11.73 1.29 14.59
CA ILE A 443 10.29 1.04 14.45
C ILE A 443 9.95 1.00 12.95
N PRO A 444 9.23 -0.02 12.46
CA PRO A 444 8.75 -0.06 11.07
C PRO A 444 7.80 1.10 10.76
N LYS A 445 8.14 1.86 9.72
CA LYS A 445 7.38 3.04 9.29
C LYS A 445 6.48 2.72 8.10
N LYS A 446 5.58 3.66 7.80
CA LYS A 446 4.71 3.61 6.61
C LYS A 446 4.79 4.91 5.84
N CYS A 447 4.51 4.83 4.55
CA CYS A 447 4.38 6.01 3.71
C CYS A 447 2.92 6.33 3.43
N TYR A 448 2.61 7.62 3.48
CA TYR A 448 1.30 8.19 3.17
C TYR A 448 1.47 9.29 2.13
N THR A 449 0.52 9.43 1.24
CA THR A 449 0.53 10.47 0.19
C THR A 449 -0.56 11.48 0.44
N LYS A 450 -0.24 12.76 0.26
CA LYS A 450 -1.19 13.86 0.20
C LYS A 450 -1.09 14.49 -1.18
N PHE A 451 -2.21 14.52 -1.90
CA PHE A 451 -2.30 15.19 -3.19
C PHE A 451 -2.10 16.70 -3.00
N GLU A 452 -1.12 17.28 -3.68
CA GLU A 452 -0.91 18.73 -3.66
C GLU A 452 -1.65 19.36 -4.85
N ARG A 453 -2.84 19.93 -4.58
CA ARG A 453 -3.61 20.74 -5.56
C ARG A 453 -2.78 21.86 -6.18
N ARG A 454 -1.75 22.33 -5.46
CA ARG A 454 -0.86 23.43 -5.88
C ARG A 454 0.05 23.05 -7.04
N TRP A 455 0.35 21.75 -7.24
CA TRP A 455 1.19 21.26 -8.34
C TRP A 455 0.40 20.84 -9.59
N VAL A 456 -0.92 20.62 -9.47
CA VAL A 456 -1.79 20.36 -10.63
C VAL A 456 -2.02 21.61 -11.48
N ARG A 457 -1.70 22.81 -10.97
CA ARG A 457 -1.60 24.02 -11.80
C ARG A 457 -0.40 24.01 -12.77
N LYS A 458 0.50 23.01 -12.70
CA LYS A 458 1.75 22.95 -13.48
C LYS A 458 1.84 21.83 -14.54
N LYS A 459 0.85 20.95 -14.70
CA LYS A 459 0.78 20.06 -15.88
C LYS A 459 -0.62 20.11 -16.49
N VAL A 460 -0.71 20.87 -17.58
CA VAL A 460 -1.90 21.05 -18.42
C VAL A 460 -2.30 19.71 -19.06
N ALA A 461 -3.55 19.30 -18.84
CA ALA A 461 -4.32 18.47 -19.76
C ALA A 461 -5.65 19.20 -20.01
N PRO A 462 -6.22 19.12 -21.23
CA PRO A 462 -6.98 20.19 -21.83
C PRO A 462 -8.35 20.30 -21.17
N ASN A 463 -8.63 21.43 -20.52
CA ASN A 463 -10.00 21.75 -20.14
C ASN A 463 -10.33 23.18 -20.56
N LYS A 464 -11.44 23.30 -21.30
CA LYS A 464 -12.30 24.47 -21.51
C LYS A 464 -11.64 25.86 -21.31
N SER A 465 -11.23 26.43 -22.44
CA SER A 465 -10.93 27.84 -22.74
C SER A 465 -10.72 28.82 -21.57
N THR A 466 -9.46 29.02 -21.17
CA THR A 466 -8.96 30.32 -20.66
C THR A 466 -7.99 30.91 -21.68
N LYS A 467 -8.49 31.18 -22.89
CA LYS A 467 -7.70 31.84 -23.93
C LYS A 467 -7.53 33.31 -23.52
N PRO A 468 -6.31 33.87 -23.54
CA PRO A 468 -6.11 35.30 -23.42
C PRO A 468 -7.06 36.04 -24.38
N SER A 469 -7.79 37.05 -23.91
CA SER A 469 -8.80 37.77 -24.69
C SER A 469 -8.24 39.12 -25.15
N PRO A 470 -8.50 39.55 -26.40
CA PRO A 470 -7.92 40.78 -26.94
C PRO A 470 -8.34 42.04 -26.14
N PRO A 471 -7.56 43.14 -26.23
CA PRO A 471 -7.86 44.39 -25.54
C PRO A 471 -9.17 45.07 -25.98
N GLY A 472 -9.67 44.75 -27.18
CA GLY A 472 -10.87 45.33 -27.77
C GLY A 472 -11.02 44.96 -29.24
N SER A 473 -12.02 45.52 -29.92
CA SER A 473 -12.26 45.28 -31.35
C SER A 473 -11.11 45.77 -32.24
N GLY A 474 -10.78 44.99 -33.27
CA GLY A 474 -9.68 45.26 -34.20
C GLY A 474 -8.31 44.70 -33.77
N TYR A 475 -8.20 44.08 -32.59
CA TYR A 475 -6.99 43.37 -32.16
C TYR A 475 -7.10 41.88 -32.45
N ARG A 476 -6.14 41.33 -33.21
CA ARG A 476 -6.00 39.87 -33.41
C ARG A 476 -4.78 39.34 -32.68
N VAL A 477 -4.84 38.11 -32.18
CA VAL A 477 -3.68 37.45 -31.56
C VAL A 477 -2.59 37.27 -32.63
N CYS A 478 -1.34 37.62 -32.30
CA CYS A 478 -0.21 37.48 -33.21
C CYS A 478 0.94 36.63 -32.67
N ALA A 479 1.06 36.48 -31.35
CA ALA A 479 2.09 35.63 -30.73
C ALA A 479 1.70 35.25 -29.29
N THR A 480 2.11 34.08 -28.82
CA THR A 480 2.07 33.74 -27.38
C THR A 480 3.26 34.36 -26.66
N GLU A 481 3.19 34.51 -25.33
CA GLU A 481 4.33 35.01 -24.54
C GLU A 481 5.60 34.17 -24.77
N GLY A 482 6.71 34.83 -25.12
CA GLY A 482 8.00 34.24 -25.52
C GLY A 482 8.23 34.12 -27.03
N GLN A 483 7.20 34.33 -27.86
CA GLN A 483 7.31 34.25 -29.33
C GLN A 483 7.43 35.63 -29.99
N SER A 484 7.66 35.66 -31.31
CA SER A 484 7.74 36.89 -32.11
C SER A 484 6.41 37.22 -32.79
N CYS A 485 5.90 38.44 -32.62
CA CYS A 485 4.71 38.96 -33.31
C CYS A 485 5.15 39.73 -34.56
N ARG A 486 4.69 39.32 -35.74
CA ARG A 486 4.95 40.02 -37.02
C ARG A 486 3.83 41.02 -37.32
N VAL A 487 4.22 42.26 -37.56
CA VAL A 487 3.35 43.38 -37.97
C VAL A 487 3.58 43.65 -39.45
N GLN A 488 2.51 43.52 -40.25
CA GLN A 488 2.55 43.93 -41.66
C GLN A 488 2.19 45.42 -41.73
N GLY A 489 3.06 46.22 -42.35
CA GLY A 489 2.94 47.68 -42.34
C GLY A 489 3.32 48.28 -40.98
N THR A 490 2.53 49.26 -40.53
CA THR A 490 2.67 49.87 -39.21
C THR A 490 1.46 49.51 -38.35
N GLY A 491 1.67 49.11 -37.10
CA GLY A 491 0.56 48.73 -36.21
C GLY A 491 0.85 48.91 -34.74
N THR A 492 -0.19 48.75 -33.93
CA THR A 492 -0.11 48.77 -32.47
C THR A 492 -0.14 47.35 -31.93
N VAL A 493 0.87 46.97 -31.14
CA VAL A 493 0.94 45.68 -30.46
C VAL A 493 0.63 45.84 -28.99
N ALA A 494 -0.28 45.02 -28.47
CA ALA A 494 -0.68 44.96 -27.08
C ALA A 494 -0.21 43.64 -26.46
N PHE A 495 0.34 43.68 -25.25
CA PHE A 495 0.78 42.51 -24.49
C PHE A 495 0.02 42.43 -23.17
N GLY A 496 -0.67 41.30 -22.93
CA GLY A 496 -1.50 41.13 -21.74
C GLY A 496 -2.36 39.86 -21.77
N TYR A 497 -3.24 39.71 -20.78
CA TYR A 497 -4.12 38.54 -20.63
C TYR A 497 -5.60 38.84 -20.91
N SER A 498 -6.13 39.88 -20.27
CA SER A 498 -7.54 40.28 -20.38
C SER A 498 -7.71 41.76 -20.00
N PRO A 499 -8.68 42.48 -20.58
CA PRO A 499 -8.97 43.87 -20.21
C PRO A 499 -9.29 44.03 -18.72
N THR A 500 -9.92 43.02 -18.11
CA THR A 500 -10.38 43.01 -16.71
C THR A 500 -9.37 42.44 -15.72
N MET A 501 -8.27 41.83 -16.19
CA MET A 501 -7.27 41.18 -15.33
C MET A 501 -5.86 41.47 -15.85
N GLY A 502 -5.17 42.42 -15.21
CA GLY A 502 -3.74 42.72 -15.41
C GLY A 502 -3.42 43.85 -16.37
N GLY A 503 -4.40 44.38 -17.11
CA GLY A 503 -4.20 45.45 -18.08
C GLY A 503 -3.33 45.05 -19.29
N PHE A 504 -3.40 45.84 -20.36
CA PHE A 504 -2.54 45.67 -21.53
C PHE A 504 -1.43 46.71 -21.55
N LYS A 505 -0.22 46.30 -21.91
CA LYS A 505 0.88 47.22 -22.25
C LYS A 505 0.98 47.33 -23.76
N TYR A 506 1.13 48.54 -24.27
CA TYR A 506 1.05 48.81 -25.70
C TYR A 506 2.39 49.34 -26.23
N LYS A 507 2.76 48.90 -27.42
CA LYS A 507 3.73 49.59 -28.28
C LYS A 507 3.04 50.00 -29.57
N ARG A 508 3.05 51.29 -29.86
CA ARG A 508 2.49 51.89 -31.08
C ARG A 508 3.57 52.00 -32.15
N ASN A 509 3.16 52.13 -33.40
CA ASN A 509 4.03 52.34 -34.56
C ASN A 509 5.10 51.23 -34.76
N VAL A 510 4.76 49.99 -34.40
CA VAL A 510 5.65 48.84 -34.60
C VAL A 510 5.68 48.49 -36.09
N ARG A 511 6.89 48.34 -36.64
CA ARG A 511 7.15 47.86 -38.01
C ARG A 511 7.97 46.57 -37.94
N GLY A 512 7.64 45.59 -38.80
CA GLY A 512 8.35 44.31 -38.82
C GLY A 512 7.99 43.42 -37.63
N THR A 513 8.98 42.89 -36.90
CA THR A 513 8.77 41.86 -35.88
C THR A 513 9.08 42.38 -34.48
N ILE A 514 8.22 42.09 -33.50
CA ILE A 514 8.41 42.44 -32.08
C ILE A 514 8.37 41.21 -31.17
N GLN A 515 9.26 41.17 -30.17
CA GLN A 515 9.32 40.08 -29.19
C GLN A 515 8.16 40.17 -28.19
N CYS A 516 7.38 39.09 -28.08
CA CYS A 516 6.21 39.02 -27.21
C CYS A 516 6.57 38.63 -25.78
N LYS A 517 7.28 39.50 -25.05
CA LYS A 517 7.67 39.21 -23.66
C LYS A 517 7.56 40.42 -22.76
N ALA A 518 7.46 40.16 -21.46
CA ALA A 518 7.27 41.18 -20.43
C ALA A 518 8.31 42.30 -20.49
N GLU A 519 9.57 41.95 -20.75
CA GLU A 519 10.68 42.90 -20.89
C GLU A 519 10.47 43.90 -22.03
N THR A 520 9.97 43.41 -23.17
CA THR A 520 9.78 44.24 -24.37
C THR A 520 8.67 45.28 -24.18
N PHE A 521 7.71 45.01 -23.29
CA PHE A 521 6.53 45.85 -23.03
C PHE A 521 6.54 46.51 -21.64
N GLY A 522 7.59 46.33 -20.83
CA GLY A 522 7.66 46.87 -19.46
C GLY A 522 6.60 46.31 -18.52
N ALA A 523 6.24 45.03 -18.67
CA ALA A 523 5.25 44.36 -17.83
C ALA A 523 5.92 43.54 -16.70
N PRO A 524 5.22 43.23 -15.59
CA PRO A 524 5.78 42.43 -14.51
C PRO A 524 6.25 41.05 -15.01
N LYS A 525 7.46 40.63 -14.65
CA LYS A 525 7.99 39.32 -15.06
C LYS A 525 7.20 38.14 -14.43
N ASN A 526 6.69 38.33 -13.21
CA ASN A 526 6.01 37.29 -12.42
C ASN A 526 4.49 37.48 -12.42
N PHE A 527 3.87 37.46 -13.61
CA PHE A 527 2.41 37.57 -13.73
C PHE A 527 1.76 36.17 -13.65
N GLU A 528 0.76 36.00 -12.79
CA GLU A 528 0.19 34.67 -12.45
C GLU A 528 -0.68 34.02 -13.56
N LYS A 529 -0.94 34.73 -14.67
CA LYS A 529 -1.76 34.27 -15.80
C LYS A 529 -0.98 34.31 -17.13
N PRO A 530 -1.27 33.40 -18.08
CA PRO A 530 -0.55 33.37 -19.37
C PRO A 530 -0.87 34.61 -20.20
N ARG A 531 0.12 35.32 -20.74
CA ARG A 531 -0.13 36.51 -21.59
C ARG A 531 0.08 36.17 -23.07
N ALA A 532 -0.44 37.04 -23.93
CA ALA A 532 -0.25 36.97 -25.37
C ALA A 532 -0.08 38.38 -25.96
N CYS A 533 0.43 38.42 -27.19
CA CYS A 533 0.48 39.63 -27.98
C CYS A 533 -0.66 39.67 -28.98
N TYR A 534 -1.20 40.87 -29.15
CA TYR A 534 -2.25 41.19 -30.09
C TYR A 534 -1.81 42.35 -30.95
N VAL A 535 -2.06 42.27 -32.25
CA VAL A 535 -1.77 43.35 -33.18
C VAL A 535 -3.08 43.94 -33.71
N LYS A 536 -3.15 45.26 -33.73
CA LYS A 536 -4.12 46.04 -34.50
C LYS A 536 -3.32 46.83 -35.54
N GLN A 537 -3.64 46.63 -36.80
CA GLN A 537 -3.02 47.41 -37.87
C GLN A 537 -3.61 48.81 -37.86
N ASN A 538 -2.75 49.80 -38.14
CA ASN A 538 -3.18 51.19 -38.28
C ASN A 538 -3.64 51.44 -39.71
#